data_AF-A0A496VW23-F1
#
_entry.id   AF-A0A496VW23-F1
#
_cell.length_a   1.000
_cell.length_b   1.000
_cell.length_c   1.000
_cell.angle_alpha   90.00
_cell.angle_beta   90.00
_cell.angle_gamma   90.00
#
_symmetry.space_group_name_H-M   'P 1'
#
loop_
_entity.id
_entity.type
_entity.pdbx_description
1 polymer ?
#
loop_
_entity_poly.entity_id
_entity_poly.type
_entity_poly.pdbx_seq_one_letter_code
_entity_poly.pdbx_strand_id
1 'polypeptide(L)'
;MVTKNTKNVFDIAAFILSQKHPLPTPRLHKLLYYCQAWSLVWDEEPLFEQPIEAWASGPVIKALYAAHKGQYETDLSDIPKLGN
;
A
#
# COMPACT_ATOMS: atom_id res chain seq x y z
N MET A 1 10.43 26.40 1.49
CA MET A 1 10.31 25.02 0.96
C MET A 1 9.49 24.26 1.97
N VAL A 2 8.24 23.90 1.65
CA VAL A 2 7.43 23.07 2.54
C VAL A 2 7.97 21.65 2.44
N THR A 3 8.41 21.08 3.55
CA THR A 3 8.89 19.69 3.60
C THR A 3 7.73 18.75 3.30
N LYS A 4 7.82 18.05 2.17
CA LYS A 4 6.81 17.15 1.61
C LYS A 4 6.68 15.91 2.51
N ASN A 5 5.48 15.63 3.03
CA ASN A 5 5.23 14.46 3.90
C ASN A 5 4.62 13.30 3.08
N THR A 6 5.31 12.86 2.01
CA THR A 6 4.86 11.70 1.24
C THR A 6 5.03 10.44 2.09
N LYS A 7 3.93 9.73 2.34
CA LYS A 7 3.93 8.54 3.21
C LYS A 7 4.43 7.33 2.44
N ASN A 8 5.01 6.37 3.15
CA ASN A 8 5.43 5.12 2.53
C ASN A 8 4.23 4.16 2.39
N VAL A 9 4.12 3.47 1.25
CA VAL A 9 3.09 2.45 1.03
C VAL A 9 3.11 1.35 2.10
N PHE A 10 4.27 1.02 2.65
CA PHE A 10 4.41 0.03 3.72
C PHE A 10 3.78 0.50 5.02
N ASP A 11 3.90 1.78 5.38
CA ASP A 11 3.30 2.33 6.60
C ASP A 11 1.77 2.31 6.49
N ILE A 12 1.25 2.65 5.31
CA ILE A 12 -0.19 2.64 5.03
C ILE A 12 -0.70 1.20 5.04
N ALA A 13 0.03 0.25 4.45
CA ALA A 13 -0.30 -1.17 4.49
C ALA A 13 -0.32 -1.70 5.92
N ALA A 14 0.69 -1.37 6.72
CA ALA A 14 0.76 -1.74 8.14
C ALA A 14 -0.42 -1.17 8.93
N PHE A 15 -0.80 0.09 8.67
CA PHE A 15 -1.97 0.72 9.29
C PHE A 15 -3.28 0.02 8.90
N ILE A 16 -3.47 -0.34 7.62
CA ILE A 16 -4.67 -1.07 7.19
C ILE A 16 -4.75 -2.43 7.88
N LEU A 17 -3.62 -3.17 7.95
CA LEU A 17 -3.56 -4.49 8.56
C LEU A 17 -3.68 -4.46 10.08
N SER A 18 -3.24 -3.38 10.74
CA SER A 18 -3.44 -3.22 12.19
C SER A 18 -4.92 -3.03 12.55
N GLN A 19 -5.70 -2.43 11.65
CA GLN A 19 -7.14 -2.21 11.84
C GLN A 19 -7.99 -3.40 11.39
N LYS A 20 -7.49 -4.17 10.42
CA LYS A 20 -8.18 -5.33 9.84
C LYS A 20 -7.18 -6.48 9.71
N HIS A 21 -7.20 -7.35 10.73
CA HIS A 21 -6.44 -8.60 10.80
C HIS A 21 -6.57 -9.46 9.52
N PRO A 22 -5.62 -10.38 9.29
CA PRO A 22 -4.97 -10.63 8.01
C PRO A 22 -5.89 -10.55 6.79
N LEU A 23 -5.40 -9.83 5.78
CA LEU A 23 -6.14 -9.64 4.54
C LEU A 23 -5.48 -10.44 3.43
N PRO A 24 -6.28 -11.12 2.57
CA PRO A 24 -5.80 -11.58 1.30
C PRO A 24 -5.11 -10.47 0.53
N THR A 25 -3.92 -10.77 0.02
CA THR A 25 -3.06 -9.83 -0.69
C THR A 25 -3.79 -9.03 -1.78
N PRO A 26 -4.63 -9.63 -2.64
CA PRO A 26 -5.34 -8.86 -3.66
C PRO A 26 -6.31 -7.81 -3.08
N ARG A 27 -6.85 -8.05 -1.88
CA ARG A 27 -7.72 -7.08 -1.19
C ARG A 27 -6.90 -5.90 -0.67
N LEU A 28 -5.71 -6.16 -0.11
CA LEU A 28 -4.82 -5.11 0.36
C LEU A 28 -4.39 -4.17 -0.78
N HIS A 29 -3.99 -4.71 -1.94
CA HIS A 29 -3.63 -3.88 -3.09
C HIS A 29 -4.80 -3.02 -3.62
N LYS A 30 -6.02 -3.57 -3.64
CA LYS A 30 -7.21 -2.79 -4.02
C LYS A 30 -7.51 -1.67 -3.04
N LEU A 31 -7.36 -1.91 -1.73
CA LEU A 31 -7.54 -0.87 -0.72
C LEU A 31 -6.51 0.26 -0.90
N LEU A 32 -5.24 -0.09 -1.08
CA LEU A 32 -4.18 0.90 -1.31
C LEU A 32 -4.41 1.70 -2.60
N TYR A 33 -4.89 1.05 -3.67
CA TYR A 33 -5.31 1.73 -4.90
C TYR A 33 -6.43 2.75 -4.64
N TYR A 34 -7.47 2.37 -3.88
CA TYR A 34 -8.53 3.31 -3.53
C TYR A 34 -8.06 4.45 -2.64
N CYS A 35 -7.15 4.20 -1.70
CA CYS A 35 -6.55 5.26 -0.89
C CYS A 35 -5.78 6.26 -1.74
N GLN A 36 -4.97 5.78 -2.70
CA GLN A 36 -4.24 6.64 -3.64
C GLN A 36 -5.19 7.45 -4.52
N ALA A 37 -6.21 6.81 -5.09
CA ALA A 37 -7.21 7.48 -5.91
C ALA A 37 -7.96 8.56 -5.11
N TRP A 38 -8.30 8.27 -3.85
CA TRP A 38 -8.96 9.24 -2.98
C TRP A 38 -8.07 10.47 -2.74
N SER A 39 -6.80 10.27 -2.36
CA SER A 39 -5.89 11.39 -2.14
C SER A 39 -5.67 12.22 -3.41
N LEU A 40 -5.55 11.57 -4.57
CA LEU A 40 -5.44 12.28 -5.85
C LEU A 40 -6.69 13.10 -6.21
N VAL A 41 -7.88 12.64 -5.84
CA VAL A 41 -9.14 13.35 -6.13
C VAL A 41 -9.35 14.54 -5.19
N TRP A 42 -9.02 14.38 -3.91
CA TRP A 42 -9.35 15.36 -2.87
C TRP A 42 -8.20 16.32 -2.54
N ASP A 43 -6.98 15.79 -2.53
CA ASP A 43 -5.77 16.53 -2.16
C ASP A 43 -4.93 16.91 -3.38
N GLU A 44 -5.30 16.45 -4.59
CA GLU A 44 -4.54 16.59 -5.84
C GLU A 44 -3.09 16.04 -5.77
N GLU A 45 -2.81 15.23 -4.75
CA GLU A 45 -1.47 14.73 -4.44
C GLU A 45 -1.47 13.21 -4.21
N PRO A 46 -0.38 12.51 -4.57
CA PRO A 46 -0.23 11.08 -4.28
C PRO A 46 -0.04 10.83 -2.78
N LEU A 47 -0.80 9.89 -2.23
CA LEU A 47 -0.65 9.47 -0.83
C LEU A 47 0.70 8.78 -0.58
N PHE A 48 1.16 7.98 -1.54
CA PHE A 48 2.48 7.34 -1.57
C PHE A 48 3.09 7.38 -2.97
N GLU A 49 4.42 7.29 -3.06
CA GLU A 49 5.16 7.42 -4.33
C GLU A 49 5.39 6.10 -5.05
N GLN A 50 5.24 4.95 -4.37
CA GLN A 50 5.40 3.64 -4.99
C GLN A 50 4.40 3.44 -6.13
N PRO A 51 4.84 3.01 -7.31
CA PRO A 51 3.96 2.88 -8.47
C PRO A 51 2.96 1.74 -8.27
N ILE A 52 1.75 1.97 -8.79
CA ILE A 52 0.71 0.94 -8.93
C ILE A 52 0.75 0.45 -10.38
N GLU A 53 0.99 -0.85 -10.56
CA GLU A 53 1.04 -1.51 -11.86
C GLU A 53 -0.30 -2.19 -12.16
N ALA A 54 -0.75 -2.12 -13.42
CA ALA A 54 -1.94 -2.82 -13.88
C ALA A 54 -1.57 -4.25 -14.31
N TRP A 55 -1.89 -5.24 -13.47
CA TRP A 55 -1.67 -6.67 -13.76
C TRP A 55 -3.00 -7.34 -14.12
N ALA A 56 -2.94 -8.58 -14.63
CA ALA A 56 -4.13 -9.36 -14.99
C ALA A 56 -5.11 -9.58 -13.81
N SER A 57 -4.59 -9.62 -12.58
CA SER A 57 -5.39 -9.82 -11.35
C SER A 57 -5.88 -8.50 -10.71
N GLY A 58 -5.54 -7.35 -11.30
CA GLY A 58 -5.91 -6.02 -10.81
C GLY A 58 -4.70 -5.12 -10.52
N PRO A 59 -4.90 -4.01 -9.80
CA PRO A 59 -3.81 -3.12 -9.42
C PRO A 59 -2.87 -3.83 -8.45
N VAL A 60 -1.57 -3.79 -8.72
CA VAL A 60 -0.52 -4.41 -7.89
C VAL A 60 0.55 -3.38 -7.59
N ILE A 61 0.93 -3.29 -6.32
CA ILE A 61 2.04 -2.45 -5.88
C ILE A 61 3.25 -3.36 -5.80
N LYS A 62 4.12 -3.30 -6.81
CA LYS A 62 5.22 -4.25 -6.99
C LYS A 62 6.17 -4.32 -5.78
N ALA A 63 6.44 -3.18 -5.16
CA ALA A 63 7.27 -3.11 -3.94
C ALA A 63 6.65 -3.91 -2.79
N LEU A 64 5.33 -3.82 -2.61
CA LEU A 64 4.59 -4.58 -1.62
C LEU A 64 4.53 -6.06 -1.98
N TYR A 65 4.28 -6.37 -3.27
CA TYR A 65 4.24 -7.75 -3.77
C TYR A 65 5.56 -8.51 -3.54
N ALA A 66 6.68 -7.84 -3.79
CA ALA A 66 8.01 -8.39 -3.56
C ALA A 66 8.28 -8.66 -2.06
N ALA A 67 7.78 -7.79 -1.18
CA ALA A 67 8.00 -7.90 0.26
C ALA A 67 7.31 -9.14 0.88
N HIS A 68 6.05 -9.42 0.50
CA HIS A 68 5.32 -10.58 1.01
C HIS A 68 5.55 -11.87 0.19
N LYS A 69 6.51 -11.86 -0.76
CA LYS A 69 6.96 -13.03 -1.55
C LYS A 69 5.84 -13.83 -2.25
N GLY A 70 4.76 -13.19 -2.67
CA GLY A 70 3.66 -13.88 -3.35
C GLY A 70 2.80 -14.78 -2.45
N GLN A 71 2.88 -14.64 -1.13
CA GLN A 71 1.90 -15.23 -0.20
C GLN A 71 0.48 -14.73 -0.52
N TYR A 72 -0.54 -15.57 -0.25
CA TYR A 72 -1.94 -15.26 -0.58
C TYR A 72 -2.62 -14.40 0.49
N GLU A 73 -2.12 -14.48 1.71
CA GLU A 73 -2.56 -13.71 2.87
C GLU A 73 -1.38 -12.84 3.33
N THR A 74 -1.66 -11.59 3.64
CA THR A 74 -0.67 -10.64 4.16
C THR A 74 -1.01 -10.31 5.60
N ASP A 75 -0.08 -10.59 6.49
CA ASP A 75 -0.13 -10.19 7.88
C ASP A 75 0.76 -8.97 8.14
N LEU A 76 0.55 -8.30 9.27
CA LEU A 76 1.39 -7.21 9.72
C LEU A 76 2.87 -7.60 9.82
N SER A 77 3.18 -8.85 10.16
CA SER A 77 4.55 -9.37 10.24
C SER A 77 5.25 -9.47 8.88
N ASP A 78 4.51 -9.51 7.78
CA ASP A 78 5.07 -9.55 6.41
C ASP A 78 5.44 -8.18 5.87
N ILE A 79 5.01 -7.10 6.55
CA ILE A 79 5.29 -5.73 6.12
C ILE A 79 6.66 -5.29 6.64
N PRO A 80 7.58 -4.86 5.76
CA PRO A 80 8.84 -4.25 6.19
C PRO A 80 8.55 -3.05 7.09
N LYS A 81 9.02 -3.11 8.34
CA LYS A 81 9.05 -1.95 9.23
C LYS A 81 10.17 -1.04 8.76
N LEU A 82 9.87 -0.15 7.83
CA LEU A 82 10.80 0.93 7.51
C LEU A 82 10.78 1.87 8.71
N GLY A 83 11.90 1.94 9.42
CA GLY A 83 12.07 2.92 10.49
C GLY A 83 11.95 4.31 9.89
N ASN A 84 11.01 5.08 10.44
CA ASN A 84 10.79 6.50 10.15
C ASN A 84 12.07 7.32 10.26
#